data_AF-A0A933YYB5-F1
#
_entry.id   AF-A0A933YYB5-F1
#
_cell.length_a   1.000
_cell.length_b   1.000
_cell.length_c   1.000
_cell.angle_alpha   90.00
_cell.angle_beta   90.00
_cell.angle_gamma   90.00
#
_symmetry.space_group_name_H-M   'P 1'
#
loop_
_entity.id
_entity.type
_entity.pdbx_description
1 polymer ?
#
loop_
_entity_poly.entity_id
_entity_poly.type
_entity_poly.pdbx_seq_one_letter_code
_entity_poly.pdbx_strand_id
1 'polypeptide(L)'
;MLGMLKRLEDSFAGLAFAEAGEREEAMRMADVTECKVGVSDMYAAAAFAEAGCFEEARELMGCAPKRLSPPPQACGFLESVGLSGVRVAYGLAEA
;
A
#
# COMPACT_ATOMS: atom_id res chain seq x y z
N MET A 1 14.85 -13.17 -5.22
CA MET A 1 15.81 -12.19 -5.74
C MET A 1 15.71 -12.03 -7.26
N LEU A 2 15.73 -13.12 -8.05
CA LEU A 2 15.58 -13.06 -9.53
C LEU A 2 14.34 -12.31 -10.03
N GLY A 3 13.18 -12.44 -9.38
CA GLY A 3 11.96 -11.73 -9.81
C GLY A 3 11.96 -10.21 -9.60
N MET A 4 12.87 -9.65 -8.79
CA MET A 4 13.00 -8.19 -8.67
C MET A 4 13.85 -7.60 -9.79
N LEU A 5 14.93 -8.30 -10.18
CA LEU A 5 15.79 -7.87 -11.30
C LEU A 5 15.01 -7.83 -12.60
N LYS A 6 14.23 -8.88 -12.88
CA LYS A 6 13.37 -8.93 -14.06
C LYS A 6 12.36 -7.77 -14.10
N ARG A 7 11.71 -7.45 -12.97
CA ARG A 7 10.77 -6.31 -12.90
C ARG A 7 11.44 -4.96 -13.18
N LEU A 8 12.69 -4.79 -12.75
CA LEU A 8 13.47 -3.60 -13.07
C LEU A 8 13.81 -3.54 -14.55
N GLU A 9 14.29 -4.64 -15.13
CA GLU A 9 14.58 -4.75 -16.58
C GLU A 9 13.33 -4.42 -17.42
N ASP A 10 12.20 -5.05 -17.09
CA ASP A 10 10.92 -4.85 -17.77
C ASP A 10 10.43 -3.38 -17.64
N SER A 11 10.69 -2.73 -16.49
CA SER A 11 10.35 -1.31 -16.29
C SER A 11 11.21 -0.37 -17.13
N PHE A 12 12.53 -0.62 -17.22
CA PHE A 12 13.44 0.18 -18.05
C PHE A 12 13.13 -0.01 -19.54
N ALA A 13 12.82 -1.24 -19.95
CA ALA A 13 12.38 -1.51 -21.30
C ALA A 13 11.06 -0.78 -21.60
N GLY A 14 10.07 -0.86 -20.70
CA GLY A 14 8.82 -0.12 -20.82
C GLY A 14 9.03 1.39 -20.98
N LEU A 15 9.98 1.98 -20.24
CA LEU A 15 10.33 3.40 -20.37
C LEU A 15 10.83 3.75 -21.80
N ALA A 16 11.71 2.93 -22.38
CA ALA A 16 12.22 3.15 -23.73
C ALA A 16 11.10 3.07 -24.79
N PHE A 17 10.14 2.15 -24.63
CA PHE A 17 8.96 2.08 -25.50
C PHE A 17 8.04 3.30 -25.33
N ALA A 18 7.90 3.82 -24.11
CA ALA A 18 7.12 5.04 -23.87
C ALA A 18 7.75 6.25 -24.57
N GLU A 19 9.08 6.38 -24.54
CA GLU A 19 9.83 7.43 -25.26
C GLU A 19 9.68 7.33 -26.78
N ALA A 20 9.55 6.11 -27.30
CA ALA A 20 9.29 5.85 -28.71
C ALA A 20 7.81 6.10 -29.13
N GLY A 21 6.93 6.45 -28.19
CA GLY A 21 5.49 6.66 -28.43
C GLY A 21 4.64 5.38 -28.36
N GLU A 22 5.23 4.23 -28.04
CA GLU A 22 4.57 2.93 -27.95
C GLU A 22 3.92 2.74 -26.56
N ARG A 23 2.92 3.56 -26.25
CA ARG A 23 2.29 3.65 -24.92
C ARG A 23 1.76 2.31 -24.40
N GLU A 24 1.04 1.57 -25.24
CA GLU A 24 0.40 0.31 -24.82
C GLU A 24 1.42 -0.79 -24.52
N GLU A 25 2.48 -0.87 -25.32
CA GLU A 25 3.57 -1.82 -25.11
C GLU A 25 4.35 -1.48 -23.83
N ALA A 26 4.66 -0.19 -23.63
CA ALA A 26 5.32 0.30 -22.43
C ALA A 26 4.58 -0.09 -21.14
N MET A 27 3.26 0.12 -21.11
CA MET A 27 2.42 -0.24 -19.95
C MET A 27 2.38 -1.75 -19.71
N ARG A 28 2.34 -2.55 -20.79
CA ARG A 28 2.35 -4.02 -20.71
C ARG A 28 3.67 -4.53 -20.15
N MET A 29 4.80 -3.98 -20.60
CA MET A 29 6.13 -4.37 -20.13
C MET A 29 6.31 -4.02 -18.65
N ALA A 30 5.94 -2.81 -18.25
CA ALA A 30 6.07 -2.38 -16.85
C ALA A 30 5.01 -3.00 -15.90
N ASP A 31 4.06 -3.79 -16.41
CA ASP A 31 2.93 -4.36 -15.66
C ASP A 31 2.13 -3.26 -14.92
N VAL A 32 1.89 -2.14 -15.59
CA VAL A 32 1.16 -1.00 -15.05
C VAL A 32 -0.13 -0.73 -15.82
N THR A 33 -1.08 -0.11 -15.15
CA THR A 33 -2.35 0.32 -15.76
C THR A 33 -2.47 1.83 -15.73
N GLU A 34 -3.33 2.38 -16.59
CA GLU A 34 -3.57 3.80 -16.67
C GLU A 34 -4.10 4.34 -15.32
N CYS A 35 -3.37 5.31 -14.76
CA CYS A 35 -3.81 5.99 -13.56
C CYS A 35 -4.90 7.00 -13.94
N LYS A 36 -6.04 6.95 -13.24
CA LYS A 36 -7.13 7.93 -13.43
C LYS A 36 -6.82 9.29 -12.79
N VAL A 37 -5.79 9.35 -11.96
CA VAL A 37 -5.40 10.55 -11.20
C VAL A 37 -4.45 11.38 -12.06
N GLY A 38 -4.76 12.67 -12.20
CA GLY A 38 -3.90 13.60 -12.94
C GLY A 38 -2.60 13.89 -12.20
N VAL A 39 -1.59 14.34 -12.93
CA VAL A 39 -0.31 14.76 -12.32
C VAL A 39 -0.51 15.94 -11.35
N SER A 40 -1.41 16.88 -11.67
CA SER A 40 -1.79 17.97 -10.77
C SER A 40 -2.34 17.48 -9.45
N ASP A 41 -3.14 16.41 -9.50
CA ASP A 41 -3.77 15.82 -8.33
C ASP A 41 -2.72 15.12 -7.47
N MET A 42 -1.73 14.45 -8.09
CA MET A 42 -0.60 13.88 -7.35
C MET A 42 0.19 14.94 -6.58
N TYR A 43 0.47 16.09 -7.20
CA TYR A 43 1.16 17.19 -6.52
C TYR A 43 0.33 17.80 -5.39
N ALA A 44 -0.97 17.97 -5.60
CA ALA A 44 -1.88 18.45 -4.56
C ALA A 44 -1.95 17.48 -3.38
N ALA A 45 -2.07 16.17 -3.65
CA ALA A 45 -2.09 15.14 -2.62
C ALA A 45 -0.78 15.11 -1.82
N ALA A 46 0.37 15.24 -2.49
CA ALA A 46 1.66 15.34 -1.82
C ALA A 46 1.73 16.55 -0.88
N ALA A 47 1.29 17.72 -1.33
CA ALA A 47 1.26 18.93 -0.51
C ALA A 47 0.36 18.79 0.72
N PHE A 48 -0.84 18.20 0.57
CA PHE A 48 -1.72 17.91 1.71
C PHE A 48 -1.07 16.92 2.69
N ALA A 49 -0.41 15.88 2.21
CA ALA A 49 0.29 14.92 3.06
C ALA A 49 1.45 15.57 3.83
N GLU A 50 2.24 16.43 3.19
CA GLU A 50 3.32 17.19 3.83
C GLU A 50 2.81 18.15 4.91
N ALA A 51 1.60 18.70 4.72
CA ALA A 51 0.93 19.54 5.70
C ALA A 51 0.25 18.74 6.85
N GLY A 52 0.28 17.41 6.81
CA GLY A 52 -0.39 16.54 7.80
C GLY A 52 -1.88 16.31 7.54
N CYS A 53 -2.40 16.79 6.41
CA CYS A 53 -3.78 16.59 5.95
C CYS A 53 -3.90 15.26 5.18
N PHE A 54 -3.75 14.15 5.90
CA PHE A 54 -3.65 12.82 5.27
C PHE A 54 -4.97 12.31 4.67
N GLU A 55 -6.11 12.72 5.20
CA GLU A 55 -7.41 12.28 4.69
C GLU A 55 -7.74 12.97 3.36
N GLU A 56 -7.48 14.27 3.27
CA GLU A 56 -7.62 15.06 2.04
C GLU A 56 -6.68 14.54 0.95
N ALA A 57 -5.42 14.24 1.30
CA ALA A 57 -4.47 13.62 0.37
C ALA A 57 -4.97 12.27 -0.16
N ARG A 58 -5.59 11.44 0.70
CA ARG A 58 -6.13 10.13 0.31
C ARG A 58 -7.37 10.24 -0.56
N GLU A 59 -8.29 11.13 -0.20
CA GLU A 59 -9.50 11.39 -0.98
C GLU A 59 -9.15 11.83 -2.39
N LEU A 60 -8.18 12.74 -2.50
CA LEU A 60 -7.70 13.28 -3.76
C LEU A 60 -7.01 12.21 -4.64
N MET A 61 -6.36 11.24 -4.01
CA MET A 61 -5.79 10.07 -4.70
C MET A 61 -6.79 8.92 -4.92
N GLY A 62 -8.06 9.07 -4.51
CA GLY A 62 -9.06 7.98 -4.55
C GLY A 62 -8.65 6.75 -3.74
N CYS A 63 -7.76 6.92 -2.76
CA CYS A 63 -7.19 5.85 -1.97
C CYS A 63 -8.08 5.56 -0.76
N ALA A 64 -8.92 4.53 -0.85
CA ALA A 64 -9.60 4.03 0.33
C ALA A 64 -8.59 3.32 1.26
N PRO A 65 -8.67 3.50 2.58
CA PRO A 65 -7.87 2.72 3.52
C PRO A 65 -8.21 1.25 3.33
N LYS A 66 -7.31 0.48 2.70
CA LYS A 66 -7.39 -0.97 2.73
C LYS A 66 -7.11 -1.37 4.16
N ARG A 67 -8.11 -1.93 4.85
CA ARG A 67 -7.83 -2.74 6.04
C ARG A 67 -6.85 -3.80 5.58
N LEU A 68 -5.61 -3.72 6.04
CA LEU A 68 -4.71 -4.86 5.94
C LEU A 68 -5.48 -6.02 6.55
N SER A 69 -5.65 -7.11 5.78
CA SER A 69 -6.16 -8.35 6.34
C SER A 69 -5.39 -8.58 7.64
N PRO A 70 -6.06 -8.83 8.77
CA PRO A 70 -5.33 -9.11 10.01
C PRO A 70 -4.31 -10.19 9.67
N PRO A 71 -3.04 -10.03 10.08
CA PRO A 71 -2.04 -11.06 9.83
C PRO A 71 -2.61 -12.41 10.25
N PRO A 72 -2.39 -13.49 9.48
CA PRO A 72 -2.93 -14.81 9.81
C PRO A 72 -2.57 -15.10 11.27
N GLN A 73 -3.62 -15.12 12.11
CA GLN A 73 -3.59 -15.15 13.58
C GLN A 73 -2.17 -15.19 14.17
N ALA A 74 -1.61 -14.03 14.52
CA ALA A 74 -0.65 -14.03 15.61
C ALA A 74 -1.44 -14.57 16.82
N CYS A 75 -1.19 -15.82 17.21
CA CYS A 75 -1.85 -16.47 18.32
C CYS A 75 -1.89 -15.48 19.47
N GLY A 76 -3.08 -15.11 19.95
CA GLY A 76 -3.18 -14.13 21.02
C GLY A 76 -2.37 -14.60 22.22
N PHE A 77 -1.79 -13.70 23.03
CA PHE A 77 -1.00 -14.11 24.21
C PHE A 77 -1.70 -15.21 25.02
N LEU A 78 -3.03 -15.09 25.21
CA LEU A 78 -3.86 -16.09 25.89
C LEU A 78 -3.86 -17.45 25.19
N GLU A 79 -3.93 -17.51 23.86
CA GLU A 79 -3.79 -18.76 23.11
C GLU A 79 -2.37 -19.32 23.23
N SER A 80 -1.35 -18.47 23.20
CA SER A 80 0.05 -18.89 23.36
C SER A 80 0.37 -19.50 24.72
N VAL A 81 -0.37 -19.12 25.77
CA VAL A 81 -0.26 -19.69 27.13
C VAL A 81 -1.32 -20.76 27.43
N GLY A 82 -2.08 -21.22 26.43
CA GLY A 82 -3.06 -22.30 26.57
C GLY A 82 -4.39 -21.89 27.24
N LEU A 83 -4.67 -20.60 27.34
CA LEU A 83 -5.88 -20.02 27.93
C LEU A 83 -6.92 -19.61 26.86
N SER A 84 -7.05 -20.41 25.81
CA SER A 84 -8.10 -20.24 24.81
C SER A 84 -9.49 -20.39 25.43
N GLY A 85 -10.35 -19.39 25.28
CA GLY A 85 -11.73 -19.40 25.80
C GLY A 85 -11.93 -18.79 27.20
N VAL A 86 -10.88 -18.22 27.80
CA VAL A 86 -10.98 -17.55 29.11
C VAL A 86 -11.26 -16.05 28.94
N ARG A 87 -12.31 -15.54 29.62
CA ARG A 87 -12.58 -14.10 29.71
C ARG A 87 -11.71 -13.48 30.80
N VAL A 88 -10.68 -12.74 30.39
CA VAL A 88 -9.82 -12.00 31.32
C VAL A 88 -10.40 -10.61 31.56
N ALA A 89 -10.62 -10.27 32.84
CA ALA A 89 -10.94 -8.91 33.27
C ALA A 89 -9.70 -8.34 33.98
N TYR A 90 -9.24 -7.17 33.53
CA TYR A 90 -8.17 -6.45 34.21
C TYR A 90 -8.81 -5.49 35.23
N GLY A 91 -8.32 -5.53 36.47
CA GLY A 91 -8.65 -4.57 37.52
C GLY A 91 -7.40 -3.79 37.92
N LEU A 92 -7.58 -2.57 38.40
CA LEU A 92 -6.51 -1.82 39.05
C LEU A 92 -6.33 -2.36 40.46
N ALA A 93 -5.12 -2.83 40.79
CA ALA A 93 -4.75 -3.10 42.18
C ALA A 93 -4.29 -1.79 42.81
N GLU A 94 -4.91 -1.38 43.92
CA GLU A 94 -4.38 -0.28 44.74
C GLU A 94 -3.07 -0.73 45.40
N ALA A 95 -2.10 0.18 45.46
CA ALA A 95 -0.75 -0.05 45.99
C ALA A 95 -0.70 0.01 47.51
#